data_AF-A0A7S1P178-F1
#
_entry.id   AF-A0A7S1P178-F1
#
_cell.length_a   1.000
_cell.length_b   1.000
_cell.length_c   1.000
_cell.angle_alpha   90.00
_cell.angle_beta   90.00
_cell.angle_gamma   90.00
#
_symmetry.space_group_name_H-M   'P 1'
#
loop_
_entity.id
_entity.type
_entity.pdbx_description
1 polymer ?
#
loop_
_entity_poly.entity_id
_entity_poly.type
_entity_poly.pdbx_seq_one_letter_code
_entity_poly.pdbx_strand_id
1 'polypeptide(L)'
;ILFDENGHRIVPIVPRHPDIAGPDRVSTTRAPTDFFGSSAATPHIVGLGQLMVEANPSLTPFEIYQIIIDTANPIEPPLAPPFNFISGNGFANGFRAVEEALNRLSPAMRAERLERMRKKRLMGKGKGKGSRNGKGKGRMRGKG
;
A
#
# COMPACT_ATOMS: atom_id res chain seq x y z
N ILE A 1 21.75 15.38 28.99
CA ILE A 1 20.95 15.79 30.18
C ILE A 1 20.63 17.26 29.97
N LEU A 2 19.37 17.67 30.07
CA LEU A 2 18.94 19.05 29.87
C LEU A 2 18.77 19.73 31.23
N PHE A 3 19.23 20.96 31.34
CA PHE A 3 19.09 21.82 32.52
C PHE A 3 18.40 23.12 32.11
N ASP A 4 17.60 23.69 33.01
CA ASP A 4 17.04 25.02 32.83
C ASP A 4 18.12 26.10 33.11
N GLU A 5 17.77 27.37 32.89
CA GLU A 5 18.67 28.51 33.14
C GLU A 5 19.11 28.62 34.62
N ASN A 6 18.40 27.94 35.53
CA ASN A 6 18.67 27.91 36.96
C ASN A 6 19.43 26.63 37.39
N GLY A 7 19.84 25.78 36.44
CA GLY A 7 20.57 24.54 36.71
C GLY A 7 19.71 23.39 37.24
N HIS A 8 18.38 23.49 37.22
CA HIS A 8 17.50 22.38 37.53
C HIS A 8 17.44 21.40 36.36
N ARG A 9 17.47 20.10 36.67
CA ARG A 9 17.30 19.05 35.68
C ARG A 9 15.90 19.14 35.09
N ILE A 10 15.81 19.37 33.78
CA ILE A 10 14.55 19.28 33.06
C ILE A 10 14.25 17.80 32.85
N VAL A 11 13.07 17.35 33.26
CA VAL A 11 12.57 16.02 32.88
C VAL A 11 12.32 16.07 31.38
N PRO A 12 13.06 15.31 30.55
CA PRO A 12 12.84 15.35 29.11
C PRO A 12 11.45 14.78 28.82
N ILE A 13 10.65 15.54 28.06
CA ILE A 13 9.43 15.01 27.45
C ILE A 13 9.89 13.94 26.48
N VAL A 14 9.50 12.68 26.72
CA VAL A 14 9.80 11.57 25.81
C VAL A 14 8.66 11.47 24.80
N PRO A 15 8.84 11.91 23.54
CA PRO A 15 7.80 11.79 22.54
C PRO A 15 7.54 10.32 22.22
N ARG A 16 6.28 9.99 21.92
CA ARG A 16 5.85 8.64 21.55
C ARG A 16 6.34 8.27 20.15
N HIS A 17 7.55 7.74 20.02
CA HIS A 17 8.12 7.28 18.75
C HIS A 17 8.72 5.86 18.91
N PRO A 18 8.82 5.07 17.82
CA PRO A 18 8.27 5.34 16.49
C PRO A 18 6.73 5.28 16.47
N ASP A 19 6.09 5.83 15.45
CA ASP A 19 4.62 5.77 15.33
C ASP A 19 4.14 4.42 14.79
N ILE A 20 4.92 3.80 13.91
CA ILE A 20 4.58 2.57 13.19
C ILE A 20 5.86 1.82 12.77
N ALA A 21 5.80 0.49 12.76
CA ALA A 21 6.81 -0.37 12.16
C ALA A 21 6.42 -0.78 10.72
N GLY A 22 7.41 -0.92 9.85
CA GLY A 22 7.21 -1.36 8.46
C GLY A 22 8.18 -2.49 8.07
N PRO A 23 7.99 -3.09 6.89
CA PRO A 23 8.89 -4.12 6.38
C PRO A 23 10.32 -3.59 6.23
N ASP A 24 11.28 -4.28 6.82
CA ASP A 24 12.70 -4.10 6.55
C ASP A 24 13.30 -5.41 6.02
N ARG A 25 14.63 -5.50 5.97
CA ARG A 25 15.36 -6.67 5.47
C ARG A 25 14.88 -7.09 4.07
N VAL A 26 14.91 -6.14 3.15
CA VAL A 26 14.42 -6.37 1.79
C VAL A 26 15.54 -6.79 0.86
N SER A 27 15.23 -7.71 -0.04
CA SER A 27 16.12 -8.16 -1.11
C SER A 27 15.32 -8.21 -2.41
N THR A 28 15.96 -7.89 -3.54
CA THR A 28 15.31 -7.88 -4.86
C THR A 28 16.14 -8.65 -5.86
N THR A 29 15.53 -9.07 -6.97
CA THR A 29 16.26 -9.72 -8.06
C THR A 29 17.37 -8.84 -8.66
N ARG A 30 17.28 -7.51 -8.52
CA ARG A 30 18.28 -6.55 -9.01
C ARG A 30 19.34 -6.16 -7.97
N ALA A 31 19.05 -6.36 -6.69
CA ALA A 31 19.95 -6.16 -5.57
C ALA A 31 19.70 -7.30 -4.57
N PRO A 32 20.38 -8.46 -4.74
CA PRO A 32 20.05 -9.68 -4.00
C PRO A 32 20.56 -9.69 -2.55
N THR A 33 21.24 -8.63 -2.12
CA THR A 33 21.70 -8.45 -0.75
C THR A 33 20.63 -7.80 0.10
N ASP A 34 20.40 -8.33 1.31
CA ASP A 34 19.46 -7.78 2.27
C ASP A 34 19.80 -6.32 2.64
N PHE A 35 18.80 -5.45 2.58
CA PHE A 35 18.87 -4.06 3.06
C PHE A 35 18.01 -3.87 4.30
N PHE A 36 18.62 -3.40 5.39
CA PHE A 36 18.03 -3.37 6.73
C PHE A 36 17.78 -1.95 7.25
N GLY A 37 16.96 -1.87 8.30
CA GLY A 37 16.79 -0.68 9.11
C GLY A 37 15.65 0.25 8.67
N SER A 38 15.48 1.35 9.39
CA SER A 38 14.40 2.31 9.16
C SER A 38 14.46 2.94 7.76
N SER A 39 15.65 3.05 7.17
CA SER A 39 15.83 3.47 5.78
C SER A 39 15.22 2.50 4.77
N ALA A 40 15.18 1.20 5.08
CA ALA A 40 14.47 0.19 4.30
C ALA A 40 12.96 0.21 4.56
N ALA A 41 12.55 0.44 5.80
CA ALA A 41 11.13 0.49 6.19
C ALA A 41 10.39 1.72 5.66
N THR A 42 11.01 2.90 5.72
CA THR A 42 10.42 4.18 5.30
C THR A 42 9.83 4.16 3.89
N PRO A 43 10.55 3.74 2.83
CA PRO A 43 10.00 3.73 1.47
C PRO A 43 8.81 2.77 1.30
N HIS A 44 8.69 1.71 2.12
CA HIS A 44 7.50 0.85 2.10
C HIS A 44 6.27 1.58 2.63
N ILE A 45 6.40 2.33 3.72
CA ILE A 45 5.31 3.13 4.28
C ILE A 45 4.92 4.27 3.33
N VAL A 46 5.90 4.92 2.69
CA VAL A 46 5.65 5.93 1.65
C VAL A 46 4.89 5.32 0.46
N GLY A 47 5.32 4.16 -0.03
CA GLY A 47 4.63 3.44 -1.10
C GLY A 47 3.19 3.08 -0.74
N LEU A 48 2.96 2.62 0.50
CA LEU A 48 1.61 2.37 1.01
C LEU A 48 0.75 3.64 1.01
N GLY A 49 1.30 4.75 1.52
CA GLY A 49 0.60 6.05 1.49
C GLY A 49 0.21 6.47 0.07
N GLN A 50 1.08 6.23 -0.91
CA GLN A 50 0.75 6.52 -2.31
C GLN A 50 -0.34 5.61 -2.88
N LEU A 51 -0.34 4.32 -2.55
CA LEU A 51 -1.43 3.42 -2.92
C LEU A 51 -2.78 3.86 -2.31
N MET A 52 -2.76 4.40 -1.10
CA MET A 52 -3.96 4.97 -0.47
C MET A 52 -4.44 6.24 -1.19
N VAL A 53 -3.54 7.10 -1.66
CA VAL A 53 -3.89 8.26 -2.51
C VAL A 53 -4.48 7.80 -3.86
N GLU A 54 -3.91 6.78 -4.50
CA GLU A 54 -4.48 6.19 -5.72
C GLU A 54 -5.85 5.53 -5.48
N ALA A 55 -6.04 4.95 -4.30
CA ALA A 55 -7.31 4.38 -3.87
C ALA A 55 -8.37 5.46 -3.62
N ASN A 56 -7.98 6.53 -2.93
CA ASN A 56 -8.86 7.63 -2.57
C ASN A 56 -8.11 8.98 -2.61
N PRO A 57 -8.21 9.71 -3.73
CA PRO A 57 -7.52 10.98 -3.91
C PRO A 57 -8.00 12.13 -3.01
N SER A 58 -9.12 11.96 -2.30
CA SER A 58 -9.64 12.98 -1.39
C SER A 58 -9.08 12.87 0.03
N LEU A 59 -8.28 11.84 0.33
CA LEU A 59 -7.67 11.70 1.66
C LEU A 59 -6.62 12.79 1.89
N THR A 60 -6.67 13.38 3.07
CA THR A 60 -5.64 14.27 3.57
C THR A 60 -4.42 13.48 4.09
N PRO A 61 -3.24 14.10 4.17
CA PRO A 61 -2.06 13.46 4.78
C PRO A 61 -2.32 12.96 6.21
N PHE A 62 -3.13 13.71 6.98
CA PHE A 62 -3.49 13.33 8.34
C PHE A 62 -4.39 12.09 8.36
N GLU A 63 -5.39 11.99 7.48
CA GLU A 63 -6.24 10.80 7.39
C GLU A 63 -5.44 9.57 6.95
N ILE A 64 -4.50 9.73 6.01
CA ILE A 64 -3.60 8.65 5.59
C ILE A 64 -2.81 8.14 6.80
N TYR A 65 -2.22 9.05 7.57
CA TYR A 65 -1.47 8.72 8.78
C TYR A 65 -2.33 7.96 9.81
N GLN A 66 -3.54 8.45 10.09
CA GLN A 66 -4.46 7.80 11.03
C GLN A 66 -4.88 6.40 10.55
N ILE A 67 -5.23 6.25 9.28
CA ILE A 67 -5.60 4.94 8.73
C ILE A 67 -4.45 3.94 8.87
N ILE A 68 -3.20 4.34 8.60
CA ILE A 68 -2.03 3.47 8.75
C ILE A 68 -1.87 3.01 10.21
N ILE A 69 -2.09 3.90 11.18
CA ILE A 69 -2.01 3.58 12.61
C ILE A 69 -3.15 2.65 13.04
N ASP A 70 -4.40 3.00 12.72
CA ASP A 70 -5.60 2.28 13.19
C ASP A 70 -5.71 0.88 12.60
N THR A 71 -5.13 0.67 11.41
CA THR A 71 -5.17 -0.61 10.71
C THR A 71 -3.93 -1.48 10.97
N ALA A 72 -2.96 -0.98 11.72
CA ALA A 72 -1.75 -1.71 12.07
C ALA A 72 -2.07 -3.04 12.78
N ASN A 73 -1.18 -4.01 12.58
CA ASN A 73 -1.22 -5.27 13.31
C ASN A 73 -0.34 -5.16 14.56
N PRO A 74 -0.84 -5.46 15.76
CA PRO A 74 -0.02 -5.43 16.96
C PRO A 74 1.11 -6.48 16.86
N ILE A 75 2.33 -6.10 17.24
CA ILE A 75 3.50 -7.00 17.22
C ILE A 75 3.62 -7.77 18.54
N GLU A 76 3.26 -7.14 19.65
CA GLU A 76 3.21 -7.76 20.97
C GLU A 76 1.75 -8.10 21.33
N PRO A 77 1.50 -9.11 22.19
CA PRO A 77 0.16 -9.36 22.74
C PRO A 77 -0.43 -8.05 23.28
N PRO A 78 -1.74 -7.80 23.12
CA PRO A 78 -2.31 -6.51 23.48
C PRO A 78 -2.19 -6.27 24.99
N LEU A 79 -1.13 -5.58 25.39
CA LEU A 79 -1.10 -4.79 26.60
C LEU A 79 -1.82 -3.50 26.24
N ALA A 80 -2.95 -3.21 26.87
CA ALA A 80 -3.56 -1.90 26.70
C ALA A 80 -2.61 -0.86 27.32
N PRO A 81 -2.21 0.21 26.59
CA PRO A 81 -2.53 0.58 25.20
C PRO A 81 -1.60 -0.03 24.13
N PRO A 82 -2.03 -0.17 22.86
CA PRO A 82 -1.30 -0.87 21.79
C PRO A 82 0.03 -0.22 21.37
N PHE A 83 0.32 0.98 21.86
CA PHE A 83 1.58 1.68 21.59
C PHE A 83 2.71 1.14 22.47
N ASN A 84 3.88 0.88 21.87
CA ASN A 84 5.13 0.74 22.62
C ASN A 84 6.29 1.48 21.94
N PHE A 85 7.38 1.71 22.67
CA PHE A 85 8.56 2.45 22.17
C PHE A 85 9.46 1.63 21.22
N ILE A 86 9.06 0.41 20.85
CA ILE A 86 9.79 -0.48 19.93
C ILE A 86 9.16 -0.46 18.55
N SER A 87 7.83 -0.64 18.47
CA SER A 87 7.08 -0.79 17.22
C SER A 87 5.98 0.26 17.02
N GLY A 88 5.84 1.22 17.94
CA GLY A 88 4.77 2.19 17.89
C GLY A 88 3.42 1.51 18.04
N ASN A 89 2.49 1.78 17.13
CA ASN A 89 1.17 1.15 17.11
C ASN A 89 1.16 -0.24 16.44
N GLY A 90 2.32 -0.77 16.04
CA GLY A 90 2.47 -2.11 15.47
C GLY A 90 3.03 -2.13 14.05
N PHE A 91 2.83 -3.24 13.35
CA PHE A 91 3.30 -3.46 11.99
C PHE A 91 2.26 -2.99 10.97
N ALA A 92 2.66 -2.15 10.02
CA ALA A 92 1.77 -1.61 9.00
C ALA A 92 1.06 -2.71 8.19
N ASN A 93 -0.26 -2.64 8.08
CA ASN A 93 -1.07 -3.58 7.31
C ASN A 93 -1.56 -2.91 6.03
N GLY A 94 -0.83 -3.10 4.92
CA GLY A 94 -1.15 -2.44 3.66
C GLY A 94 -2.52 -2.81 3.09
N PHE A 95 -2.97 -4.05 3.29
CA PHE A 95 -4.28 -4.49 2.80
C PHE A 95 -5.41 -3.77 3.53
N ARG A 96 -5.40 -3.79 4.88
CA ARG A 96 -6.42 -3.13 5.70
C ARG A 96 -6.39 -1.60 5.50
N ALA A 97 -5.21 -1.00 5.37
CA ALA A 97 -5.07 0.43 5.14
C ALA A 97 -5.68 0.89 3.81
N VAL A 98 -5.41 0.17 2.71
CA VAL A 98 -5.98 0.49 1.40
C VAL A 98 -7.46 0.18 1.33
N GLU A 99 -7.92 -0.91 1.97
CA GLU A 99 -9.34 -1.22 2.10
C GLU A 99 -10.08 -0.10 2.84
N GLU A 100 -9.53 0.38 3.95
CA GLU A 100 -10.10 1.50 4.70
C GLU A 100 -10.10 2.81 3.87
N ALA A 101 -9.02 3.08 3.13
CA ALA A 101 -8.98 4.21 2.20
C ALA A 101 -10.12 4.17 1.16
N LEU A 102 -10.39 2.99 0.59
CA LEU A 102 -11.52 2.76 -0.32
C LEU A 102 -12.87 2.91 0.37
N ASN A 103 -12.97 2.51 1.64
CA ASN A 103 -14.21 2.62 2.40
C ASN A 103 -14.61 4.07 2.69
N ARG A 104 -13.64 4.98 2.80
CA ARG A 104 -13.85 6.42 2.96
C ARG A 104 -14.17 7.18 1.66
N LEU A 105 -14.25 6.50 0.51
CA LEU A 105 -14.70 7.15 -0.73
C LEU A 105 -16.19 7.55 -0.62
N SER A 106 -16.52 8.74 -1.12
CA SER A 106 -17.92 9.16 -1.25
C SER A 106 -18.71 8.21 -2.17
N PRO A 107 -20.03 8.04 -1.96
CA PRO A 107 -20.85 7.15 -2.79
C PRO A 107 -20.75 7.47 -4.29
N ALA A 108 -20.67 8.75 -4.65
CA ALA A 108 -20.52 9.20 -6.03
C ALA A 108 -19.18 8.75 -6.65
N MET A 109 -18.06 8.94 -5.95
CA MET A 109 -16.74 8.53 -6.44
C MET A 109 -16.62 7.00 -6.56
N ARG A 110 -17.24 6.25 -5.64
CA ARG A 110 -17.29 4.78 -5.73
C ARG A 110 -18.04 4.34 -6.98
N ALA A 111 -19.21 4.93 -7.26
CA ALA A 111 -19.99 4.64 -8.45
C ALA A 111 -19.21 4.92 -9.74
N GLU A 112 -18.54 6.07 -9.83
CA GLU A 112 -17.72 6.42 -10.98
C GLU A 112 -16.55 5.42 -11.19
N ARG A 113 -15.86 5.05 -10.10
CA ARG A 113 -14.76 4.07 -10.15
C ARG A 113 -15.24 2.71 -10.65
N LEU A 114 -16.41 2.25 -10.22
CA LEU A 114 -17.02 1.01 -10.69
C LEU A 114 -17.37 1.06 -12.18
N GLU A 115 -17.94 2.18 -12.65
CA GLU A 115 -18.23 2.37 -14.07
C GLU A 115 -16.96 2.39 -14.93
N ARG A 116 -15.89 3.04 -14.45
CA ARG A 116 -14.58 2.99 -15.10
C ARG A 116 -14.04 1.56 -15.20
N MET A 117 -14.14 0.78 -14.12
CA MET A 117 -13.72 -0.62 -14.09
C MET A 117 -14.55 -1.48 -15.06
N ARG A 118 -15.87 -1.27 -15.11
CA ARG A 118 -16.79 -1.94 -16.02
C ARG A 118 -16.44 -1.64 -17.48
N LYS A 119 -16.23 -0.37 -17.83
CA LYS A 119 -15.83 0.07 -19.18
C LYS A 119 -14.48 -0.49 -19.59
N LYS A 120 -13.48 -0.49 -18.70
CA LYS A 120 -12.16 -1.09 -18.96
C LYS A 120 -12.27 -2.59 -19.25
N ARG A 121 -13.10 -3.31 -18.50
CA ARG A 121 -13.37 -4.74 -18.72
C ARG A 121 -14.04 -5.03 -20.07
N LEU A 122 -14.92 -4.13 -20.53
CA LEU A 122 -15.56 -4.23 -21.84
C LEU A 122 -14.59 -3.94 -22.99
N MET A 123 -13.76 -2.90 -22.85
CA MET A 123 -12.74 -2.53 -23.87
C MET A 123 -11.64 -3.60 -24.01
N GLY A 124 -11.30 -4.31 -22.94
CA GLY A 124 -10.34 -5.43 -22.98
C GLY A 124 -10.86 -6.67 -23.74
N LYS A 125 -12.17 -6.87 -23.85
CA LYS A 125 -12.77 -8.00 -24.58
C LYS A 125 -12.81 -7.81 -26.10
N GLY A 126 -12.67 -6.58 -26.61
CA GLY A 126 -12.80 -6.24 -28.04
C GLY A 126 -11.56 -6.50 -28.90
N LYS A 127 -10.37 -6.70 -28.33
CA LYS A 127 -9.11 -6.86 -29.09
C LYS A 127 -8.72 -8.30 -29.43
N GLY A 128 -9.59 -9.28 -29.17
CA GLY A 128 -9.23 -10.71 -29.19
C GLY A 128 -9.85 -11.61 -30.28
N LYS A 129 -10.54 -11.09 -31.30
CA LYS A 129 -11.08 -11.93 -32.39
C LYS A 129 -11.00 -11.26 -33.76
N GLY A 130 -9.77 -11.05 -34.25
CA GLY A 130 -9.50 -10.85 -35.67
C GLY A 130 -9.39 -12.21 -36.37
N SER A 131 -10.40 -12.53 -37.18
CA SER A 131 -10.59 -13.72 -37.99
C SER A 131 -9.33 -14.23 -38.70
N ARG A 132 -8.84 -15.44 -38.35
CA ARG A 132 -8.13 -16.31 -39.30
C ARG A 132 -9.20 -17.16 -40.00
N ASN A 133 -9.72 -16.69 -41.12
CA ASN A 133 -10.44 -17.58 -42.02
C ASN A 133 -10.26 -17.12 -43.48
N GLY A 134 -9.61 -17.94 -44.29
CA GLY A 134 -9.45 -17.66 -45.71
C GLY A 134 -8.48 -18.56 -46.47
N LYS A 135 -9.03 -19.68 -46.98
CA LYS A 135 -8.59 -20.44 -48.18
C LYS A 135 -7.54 -21.54 -48.00
N GLY A 136 -8.02 -22.70 -47.53
CA GLY A 136 -7.60 -23.97 -48.11
C GLY A 136 -8.19 -24.10 -49.52
N LYS A 137 -7.36 -23.99 -50.56
CA LYS A 137 -7.70 -24.42 -51.92
C LYS A 137 -7.15 -25.83 -52.13
N GLY A 138 -8.04 -26.81 -52.17
CA GLY A 138 -7.74 -28.13 -52.68
C GLY A 138 -7.29 -28.06 -54.14
N ARG A 139 -6.31 -28.89 -54.50
CA ARG A 139 -6.01 -29.22 -55.89
C ARG A 139 -5.72 -30.71 -55.96
N MET A 140 -6.77 -31.50 -56.21
CA MET A 140 -6.67 -32.82 -56.80
C MET A 140 -6.30 -32.68 -58.28
N ARG A 141 -5.32 -33.48 -58.73
CA ARG A 141 -5.05 -34.00 -60.09
C ARG A 141 -3.64 -34.60 -60.04
N GLY A 142 -3.34 -35.80 -60.50
CA GLY A 142 -4.07 -36.82 -61.23
C GLY A 142 -3.12 -38.00 -61.44
N LYS A 143 -3.68 -39.17 -61.74
CA LYS A 143 -2.97 -40.41 -62.06
C LYS A 143 -2.03 -40.24 -63.27
N GLY A 144 -0.94 -41.01 -63.25
CA GLY A 144 0.03 -41.21 -64.33
C GLY A 144 1.20 -41.99 -63.77
#